data_AF-A0A9E0MLI4-F1
#
_entry.id   AF-A0A9E0MLI4-F1
#
_cell.length_a   1.000
_cell.length_b   1.000
_cell.length_c   1.000
_cell.angle_alpha   90.00
_cell.angle_beta   90.00
_cell.angle_gamma   90.00
#
_symmetry.space_group_name_H-M   'P 1'
#
loop_
_entity.id
_entity.type
_entity.pdbx_description
1 polymer ?
#
loop_
_entity_poly.entity_id
_entity_poly.type
_entity_poly.pdbx_seq_one_letter_code
_entity_poly.pdbx_strand_id
1 'polypeptide(L)'
;MVARLIAIAIVLALVAPGCGGKEDPTVAACRAYAQRDFECGGYPASEKDLTLKLAEGFCREIAAGNRDLAELKGIAAGPTCVKTTKTCDEYKACIARAEAAP
;
A
#
# COMPACT_ATOMS: atom_id res chain seq x y z
N MET A 1 24.37 -41.71 -13.25
CA MET A 1 23.12 -41.15 -13.81
C MET A 1 22.45 -40.32 -12.72
N VAL A 2 22.29 -39.03 -12.98
CA VAL A 2 21.82 -38.01 -12.02
C VAL A 2 20.29 -38.03 -12.03
N ALA A 3 19.68 -38.50 -10.94
CA ALA A 3 18.23 -38.38 -10.76
C ALA A 3 17.94 -37.29 -9.72
N ARG A 4 17.68 -36.08 -10.23
CA ARG A 4 17.16 -34.95 -9.48
C ARG A 4 15.74 -35.27 -9.02
N LEU A 5 15.54 -35.55 -7.74
CA LEU A 5 14.22 -35.52 -7.11
C LEU A 5 14.07 -34.18 -6.40
N ILE A 6 13.47 -33.23 -7.13
CA ILE A 6 13.04 -31.94 -6.59
C ILE A 6 11.80 -32.21 -5.73
N ALA A 7 11.95 -32.19 -4.41
CA ALA A 7 10.83 -32.18 -3.50
C ALA A 7 10.19 -30.78 -3.52
N ILE A 8 9.08 -30.65 -4.23
CA ILE A 8 8.26 -29.43 -4.24
C ILE A 8 7.50 -29.39 -2.91
N ALA A 9 7.90 -28.49 -2.01
CA ALA A 9 7.16 -28.18 -0.80
C ALA A 9 5.93 -27.35 -1.17
N ILE A 10 4.77 -28.00 -1.26
CA ILE A 10 3.48 -27.33 -1.38
C ILE A 10 3.04 -26.93 0.03
N VAL A 11 3.21 -25.67 0.40
CA VAL A 11 2.56 -25.11 1.60
C VAL A 11 1.17 -24.65 1.20
N LEU A 12 0.19 -25.55 1.36
CA LEU A 12 -1.22 -25.21 1.43
C LEU A 12 -1.47 -24.50 2.76
N ALA A 13 -1.42 -23.17 2.76
CA ALA A 13 -1.90 -22.38 3.88
C ALA A 13 -3.43 -22.31 3.81
N LEU A 14 -4.10 -23.20 4.55
CA LEU A 14 -5.51 -23.06 4.90
C LEU A 14 -5.71 -21.77 5.70
N VAL A 15 -6.50 -20.86 5.13
CA VAL A 15 -6.93 -19.62 5.80
C VAL A 15 -8.15 -19.97 6.66
N ALA A 16 -7.95 -20.07 7.97
CA ALA A 16 -9.01 -20.02 8.97
C ALA A 16 -8.84 -18.73 9.81
N PRO A 17 -9.94 -18.05 10.19
CA PRO A 17 -9.89 -16.72 10.77
C PRO A 17 -9.58 -16.81 12.27
N GLY A 18 -8.35 -16.48 12.66
CA GLY A 18 -7.90 -16.48 14.04
C GLY A 18 -7.08 -15.24 14.35
N CYS A 19 -7.61 -14.40 15.24
CA CYS A 19 -6.94 -13.26 15.85
C CYS A 19 -5.54 -13.66 16.35
N GLY A 20 -4.49 -12.92 15.93
CA GLY A 20 -3.11 -13.16 16.34
C GLY A 20 -2.09 -13.27 15.19
N GLY A 21 -2.53 -13.17 13.94
CA GLY A 21 -1.65 -13.15 12.78
C GLY A 21 -0.91 -11.82 12.64
N LYS A 22 0.39 -11.88 12.33
CA LYS A 22 1.15 -10.70 11.83
C LYS A 22 0.33 -10.09 10.69
N GLU A 23 -0.07 -8.83 10.85
CA GLU A 23 -0.78 -8.09 9.80
C GLU A 23 0.09 -8.10 8.54
N ASP A 24 -0.54 -8.32 7.38
CA ASP A 24 0.14 -8.27 6.10
C ASP A 24 0.87 -6.92 5.98
N PRO A 25 2.20 -6.90 5.73
CA PRO A 25 2.98 -5.66 5.72
C PRO A 25 2.51 -4.68 4.65
N THR A 26 1.92 -5.17 3.56
CA THR A 26 1.31 -4.36 2.50
C THR A 26 0.05 -3.67 3.00
N VAL A 27 -0.80 -4.40 3.74
CA VAL A 27 -2.02 -3.84 4.34
C VAL A 27 -1.65 -2.76 5.35
N ALA A 28 -0.67 -3.02 6.22
CA ALA A 28 -0.19 -2.04 7.18
C ALA A 28 0.37 -0.77 6.49
N ALA A 29 1.16 -0.94 5.42
CA ALA A 29 1.73 0.16 4.66
C ALA A 29 0.68 1.01 3.93
N CYS A 30 -0.32 0.37 3.30
CA CYS A 30 -1.41 1.07 2.62
C CYS A 30 -2.34 1.80 3.59
N ARG A 31 -2.60 1.23 4.77
CA ARG A 31 -3.35 1.92 5.83
C ARG A 31 -2.60 3.16 6.33
N ALA A 32 -1.29 3.05 6.56
CA ALA A 32 -0.46 4.17 6.96
C ALA A 32 -0.42 5.27 5.88
N TYR A 33 -0.35 4.88 4.61
CA TYR A 33 -0.53 5.80 3.48
C TYR A 33 -1.87 6.52 3.54
N ALA A 34 -2.98 5.79 3.59
CA ALA A 34 -4.32 6.38 3.61
C ALA A 34 -4.50 7.39 4.76
N GLN A 35 -4.00 7.05 5.96
CA GLN A 35 -4.04 7.93 7.12
C GLN A 35 -3.26 9.23 6.89
N ARG A 36 -2.01 9.12 6.43
CA ARG A 36 -1.17 10.29 6.15
C ARG A 36 -1.76 11.16 5.05
N ASP A 37 -2.30 10.52 4.02
CA ASP A 37 -2.92 11.21 2.90
C ASP A 37 -4.15 12.01 3.36
N PHE A 38 -4.99 11.41 4.20
CA PHE A 38 -6.12 12.12 4.80
C PHE A 38 -5.66 13.31 5.68
N GLU A 39 -4.69 13.07 6.58
CA GLU A 39 -4.15 14.08 7.49
C GLU A 39 -3.55 15.28 6.77
N CYS A 40 -2.85 15.04 5.67
CA CYS A 40 -2.14 16.09 4.93
C CYS A 40 -2.96 16.68 3.77
N GLY A 41 -3.96 15.97 3.24
CA GLY A 41 -4.70 16.32 2.04
C GLY A 41 -5.79 17.39 2.24
N GLY A 42 -6.19 17.67 3.48
CA GLY A 42 -7.18 18.71 3.78
C GLY A 42 -8.63 18.32 3.44
N TYR A 43 -8.92 17.02 3.39
CA TYR A 43 -10.27 16.49 3.18
C TYR A 43 -11.20 16.84 4.36
N PRO A 44 -12.51 17.01 4.11
CA PRO A 44 -13.46 17.28 5.18
C PRO A 44 -13.58 16.08 6.13
N ALA A 45 -13.70 16.35 7.43
CA ALA A 45 -13.78 15.31 8.46
C ALA A 45 -14.97 14.35 8.27
N SER A 46 -16.07 14.82 7.67
CA SER A 46 -17.24 14.02 7.34
C SER A 46 -16.98 12.91 6.32
N GLU A 47 -15.92 13.02 5.52
CA GLU A 47 -15.58 12.06 4.46
C GLU A 47 -14.48 11.08 4.87
N LYS A 48 -13.94 11.20 6.09
CA LYS A 48 -12.76 10.46 6.56
C LYS A 48 -12.82 8.96 6.25
N ASP A 49 -13.91 8.29 6.62
CA ASP A 49 -14.02 6.83 6.42
C ASP A 49 -13.96 6.45 4.94
N LEU A 50 -14.62 7.22 4.08
CA LEU A 50 -14.62 6.99 2.64
C LEU A 50 -13.24 7.27 2.03
N THR A 51 -12.62 8.40 2.39
CA THR A 51 -11.28 8.77 1.91
C THR A 51 -10.24 7.72 2.30
N LEU A 52 -10.26 7.25 3.55
CA LEU A 52 -9.34 6.22 4.02
C LEU A 52 -9.52 4.91 3.27
N LYS A 53 -10.77 4.45 3.09
CA LYS A 53 -11.07 3.21 2.37
C LYS A 53 -10.65 3.27 0.90
N LEU A 54 -10.88 4.41 0.23
CA LEU A 54 -10.49 4.61 -1.15
C LEU A 54 -8.97 4.60 -1.31
N ALA A 55 -8.25 5.40 -0.51
CA ALA A 55 -6.80 5.46 -0.57
C ALA A 55 -6.15 4.10 -0.24
N GLU A 56 -6.60 3.43 0.82
CA GLU A 56 -6.11 2.09 1.17
C GLU A 56 -6.42 1.08 0.07
N GLY A 57 -7.63 1.11 -0.49
CA GLY A 57 -8.08 0.23 -1.56
C GLY A 57 -7.23 0.38 -2.83
N PHE A 58 -7.05 1.61 -3.34
CA PHE A 58 -6.23 1.85 -4.52
C PHE A 58 -4.77 1.43 -4.31
N CYS A 59 -4.18 1.74 -3.14
CA CYS A 59 -2.83 1.31 -2.81
C CYS A 59 -2.69 -0.21 -2.83
N ARG A 60 -3.67 -0.95 -2.28
CA ARG A 60 -3.65 -2.42 -2.24
C ARG A 60 -3.79 -3.03 -3.64
N GLU A 61 -4.64 -2.48 -4.49
CA GLU A 61 -4.80 -2.94 -5.87
C GLU A 61 -3.52 -2.71 -6.70
N ILE A 62 -2.87 -1.55 -6.52
CA ILE A 62 -1.57 -1.27 -7.15
C ILE A 62 -0.51 -2.27 -6.65
N ALA A 63 -0.44 -2.51 -5.34
CA ALA A 63 0.49 -3.47 -4.76
C ALA A 63 0.23 -4.92 -5.21
N ALA A 64 -1.04 -5.25 -5.53
CA ALA A 64 -1.43 -6.52 -6.13
C ALA A 64 -1.06 -6.63 -7.63
N GLY A 65 -0.53 -5.56 -8.23
CA GLY A 65 -0.05 -5.55 -9.61
C GLY A 65 -1.07 -5.05 -10.64
N ASN A 66 -2.13 -4.34 -10.22
CA ASN A 66 -3.07 -3.72 -11.14
C ASN A 66 -2.36 -2.60 -11.94
N ARG A 67 -2.14 -2.86 -13.24
CA ARG A 67 -1.38 -1.96 -14.12
C ARG A 67 -2.15 -0.70 -14.50
N ASP A 68 -3.47 -0.77 -14.58
CA ASP A 68 -4.30 0.38 -14.92
C ASP A 68 -4.25 1.44 -13.82
N LEU A 69 -4.08 0.99 -12.56
CA LEU A 69 -3.93 1.86 -11.40
C LEU A 69 -2.48 2.25 -11.12
N ALA A 70 -1.49 1.54 -11.67
CA ALA A 70 -0.09 1.86 -11.46
C ALA A 70 0.31 3.23 -12.04
N GLU A 71 -0.45 3.74 -13.01
CA GLU A 71 -0.33 5.10 -13.55
C GLU A 71 -0.71 6.18 -12.54
N LEU A 72 -1.39 5.83 -11.44
CA LEU A 72 -1.63 6.71 -10.30
C LEU A 72 -0.34 6.83 -9.46
N LYS A 73 0.69 7.46 -10.05
CA LYS A 73 2.06 7.52 -9.52
C LYS A 73 2.13 8.07 -8.09
N GLY A 74 1.26 9.01 -7.72
CA GLY A 74 1.14 9.52 -6.35
C GLY A 74 0.73 8.42 -5.35
N ILE A 75 -0.30 7.64 -5.67
CA ILE A 75 -0.77 6.54 -4.82
C ILE A 75 0.29 5.43 -4.74
N ALA A 76 0.90 5.08 -5.87
CA ALA A 76 1.96 4.08 -5.93
C ALA A 76 3.17 4.46 -5.06
N ALA A 77 3.54 5.75 -5.04
CA ALA A 77 4.62 6.26 -4.20
C ALA A 77 4.23 6.47 -2.73
N GLY A 78 2.93 6.58 -2.44
CA GLY A 78 2.36 6.89 -1.13
C GLY A 78 3.02 6.17 0.05
N PRO A 79 3.06 4.82 0.08
CA PRO A 79 3.70 4.07 1.17
C PRO A 79 5.16 4.43 1.41
N THR A 80 5.92 4.66 0.34
CA THR A 80 7.35 5.04 0.45
C THR A 80 7.50 6.47 0.95
N CYS A 81 6.65 7.38 0.47
CA CYS A 81 6.62 8.77 0.94
C CYS A 81 6.27 8.85 2.43
N VAL A 82 5.28 8.07 2.91
CA VAL A 82 4.96 7.99 4.34
C VAL A 82 6.14 7.50 5.17
N LYS A 83 6.87 6.48 4.69
CA LYS A 83 8.02 5.92 5.41
C LYS A 83 9.20 6.88 5.51
N THR A 84 9.39 7.75 4.53
CA THR A 84 10.59 8.58 4.37
C THR A 84 10.42 10.03 4.80
N THR A 85 9.19 10.48 5.05
CA THR A 85 8.86 11.86 5.39
C THR A 85 8.27 11.95 6.79
N LYS A 86 8.42 13.12 7.43
CA LYS A 86 7.92 13.35 8.80
C LYS A 86 6.81 14.39 8.83
N THR A 87 6.93 15.42 7.99
CA THR A 87 5.97 16.53 7.91
C THR A 87 5.05 16.40 6.70
N CYS A 88 3.90 17.09 6.73
CA CYS A 88 2.99 17.12 5.59
C CYS A 88 3.59 17.79 4.35
N ASP A 89 4.46 18.78 4.52
CA ASP A 89 5.11 19.46 3.38
C ASP A 89 6.12 18.54 2.69
N GLU A 90 6.91 17.79 3.47
CA GLU A 90 7.80 16.76 2.94
C GLU A 90 7.02 15.65 2.22
N TYR A 91 5.93 15.18 2.81
CA TYR A 91 5.04 14.17 2.22
C TYR A 91 4.49 14.65 0.87
N LYS A 92 3.88 15.84 0.83
CA LYS A 92 3.33 16.43 -0.40
C LYS A 92 4.40 16.63 -1.47
N ALA A 93 5.59 17.09 -1.08
CA ALA A 93 6.71 17.24 -2.01
C ALA A 93 7.24 15.89 -2.54
N CYS A 94 7.10 14.81 -1.77
CA CYS A 94 7.42 13.45 -2.24
C CYS A 94 6.39 12.97 -3.26
N ILE A 95 5.09 13.11 -2.96
CA ILE A 95 3.99 12.75 -3.87
C ILE A 95 4.10 13.53 -5.18
N ALA A 96 4.22 14.86 -5.13
CA ALA A 96 4.32 15.69 -6.33
C ALA A 96 5.53 15.33 -7.21
N ARG A 97 6.65 14.91 -6.61
CA ARG A 97 7.82 14.41 -7.35
C ARG A 97 7.54 13.09 -8.05
N ALA A 98 6.80 12.19 -7.42
CA ALA A 98 6.40 10.93 -8.04
C ALA A 98 5.42 11.15 -9.19
N GLU A 99 4.46 12.06 -9.03
CA GLU A 99 3.48 12.42 -10.06
C GLU A 99 4.13 13.12 -11.27
N ALA A 100 5.16 13.93 -11.03
CA ALA A 100 5.91 14.61 -12.09
C ALA A 100 6.98 13.73 -12.76
N ALA A 101 7.23 12.52 -12.26
CA ALA A 101 8.19 11.61 -12.88
C ALA A 101 7.68 11.19 -14.27
N PRO A 102 8.55 11.14 -15.30
CA PRO A 102 8.17 10.71 -16.65
C PRO A 102 7.63 9.28 -16.67
#